data_AF-A0A3N5GYK5-F1
#
_entry.id   AF-A0A3N5GYK5-F1
#
_cell.length_a   1.000
_cell.length_b   1.000
_cell.length_c   1.000
_cell.angle_alpha   90.00
_cell.angle_beta   90.00
_cell.angle_gamma   90.00
#
_symmetry.space_group_name_H-M   'P 1'
#
loop_
_entity.id
_entity.type
_entity.pdbx_description
1 polymer ?
#
loop_
_entity_poly.entity_id
_entity_poly.type
_entity_poly.pdbx_seq_one_letter_code
_entity_poly.pdbx_strand_id
1 'polypeptide(L)'
;MLTKEQLVIDSKQVNFTIVPDEDSGGPRTYANFCAIAHTPFDFTLTFCEVQPLSEKDVRDAQVQNVVRAPVRARLVVPVQFVPNMIAALQEHLRVYSESYSNVGWNKGGEPVH
;
A
#
# COMPACT_ATOMS: atom_id res chain seq x y z
N MET A 1 34.87 -23.53 42.41
CA MET A 1 34.91 -23.85 40.97
C MET A 1 33.92 -24.99 40.75
N LEU A 2 32.84 -24.76 40.00
CA LEU A 2 31.81 -25.71 39.46
C LEU A 2 30.63 -24.82 39.00
N THR A 3 30.76 -24.22 37.81
CA THR A 3 30.14 -24.59 36.51
C THR A 3 28.71 -24.09 36.37
N LYS A 4 28.58 -22.98 35.65
CA LYS A 4 27.33 -22.48 35.06
C LYS A 4 26.90 -23.47 33.97
N GLU A 5 25.90 -24.30 34.24
CA GLU A 5 25.09 -24.86 33.15
C GLU A 5 24.24 -23.72 32.59
N GLN A 6 24.84 -23.03 31.62
CA GLN A 6 24.14 -22.21 30.67
C GLN A 6 23.21 -23.15 29.90
N LEU A 7 21.89 -23.07 30.15
CA LEU A 7 20.89 -23.61 29.25
C LEU A 7 21.09 -22.93 27.90
N VAL A 8 21.85 -23.58 27.02
CA VAL A 8 21.92 -23.25 25.60
C VAL A 8 20.58 -23.67 25.03
N ILE A 9 19.66 -22.72 24.92
CA ILE A 9 18.49 -22.90 24.07
C ILE A 9 19.04 -22.83 22.65
N ASP A 10 19.35 -24.00 22.08
CA ASP A 10 19.61 -24.15 20.66
C ASP A 10 18.29 -23.89 19.93
N SER A 11 17.98 -22.61 19.74
CA SER A 11 16.82 -22.18 18.97
C SER A 11 17.09 -22.52 17.51
N LYS A 12 16.68 -23.72 17.09
CA LYS A 12 16.65 -24.12 15.68
C LYS A 12 16.06 -22.96 14.87
N GLN A 13 16.88 -22.35 14.02
CA GLN A 13 16.38 -21.42 13.01
C GLN A 13 15.53 -22.22 12.03
N VAL A 14 14.22 -22.00 12.08
CA VAL A 14 13.28 -22.61 11.14
C VAL A 14 13.00 -21.58 10.06
N ASN A 15 13.14 -21.97 8.78
CA ASN A 15 12.67 -21.16 7.66
C ASN A 15 11.14 -21.25 7.62
N PHE A 16 10.47 -20.11 7.64
CA PHE A 16 9.03 -20.04 7.49
C PHE A 16 8.66 -18.98 6.46
N THR A 17 7.56 -19.23 5.74
CA THR A 17 6.95 -18.26 4.85
C THR A 17 5.80 -17.61 5.61
N ILE A 18 5.82 -16.28 5.70
CA ILE A 18 4.69 -15.53 6.21
C ILE A 18 3.66 -15.47 5.08
N VAL A 19 2.48 -16.03 5.32
CA VAL A 19 1.32 -15.89 4.43
C VAL A 19 0.25 -15.07 5.16
N PRO A 20 -0.47 -14.19 4.45
CA PRO A 20 -1.66 -13.57 5.02
C PRO A 20 -2.68 -14.61 5.49
N ASP A 21 -3.32 -14.35 6.62
CA ASP A 21 -4.47 -15.13 7.10
C ASP A 21 -5.76 -14.48 6.60
N GLU A 22 -6.38 -15.10 5.58
CA GLU A 22 -7.58 -14.60 4.90
C GLU A 22 -8.84 -14.63 5.79
N ASP A 23 -8.89 -15.52 6.80
CA ASP A 23 -10.05 -15.66 7.70
C ASP A 23 -10.04 -14.61 8.83
N SER A 24 -8.87 -14.03 9.10
CA SER A 24 -8.67 -12.95 10.09
C SER A 24 -8.86 -11.53 9.53
N GLY A 25 -9.22 -11.42 8.24
CA GLY A 25 -9.14 -10.19 7.46
C GLY A 25 -10.05 -9.05 7.93
N GLY A 26 -9.44 -7.89 8.20
CA GLY A 26 -10.18 -6.62 8.26
C GLY A 26 -10.86 -6.29 6.92
N PRO A 27 -11.88 -5.40 6.90
CA PRO A 27 -12.63 -5.12 5.68
C PRO A 27 -11.72 -4.54 4.58
N ARG A 28 -11.88 -5.03 3.35
CA ARG A 28 -11.23 -4.44 2.18
C ARG A 28 -11.63 -2.98 2.07
N THR A 29 -10.64 -2.10 2.13
CA THR A 29 -10.84 -0.65 2.12
C THR A 29 -10.38 -0.09 0.78
N TYR A 30 -11.29 0.55 0.04
CA TYR A 30 -10.95 1.24 -1.20
C TYR A 30 -10.30 2.61 -0.92
N ALA A 31 -9.28 2.94 -1.69
CA ALA A 31 -8.66 4.25 -1.73
C ALA A 31 -8.08 4.48 -3.13
N ASN A 32 -8.08 5.73 -3.59
CA ASN A 32 -7.58 6.14 -4.89
C ASN A 32 -6.48 7.21 -4.80
N PHE A 33 -6.10 7.59 -3.59
CA PHE A 33 -5.02 8.52 -3.32
C PHE A 33 -4.22 8.05 -2.11
N CYS A 34 -2.89 8.20 -2.17
CA CYS A 34 -2.00 7.89 -1.06
C CYS A 34 -1.05 9.06 -0.82
N ALA A 35 -1.19 9.70 0.35
CA ALA A 35 -0.21 10.68 0.83
C ALA A 35 0.88 9.96 1.62
N ILE A 36 2.13 10.32 1.35
CA ILE A 36 3.30 9.72 1.99
C ILE A 36 3.99 10.80 2.83
N ALA A 37 4.22 10.50 4.10
CA ALA A 37 5.08 11.27 4.99
C ALA A 37 6.13 10.33 5.61
N HIS A 38 7.22 10.87 6.14
CA HIS A 38 8.24 10.04 6.79
C HIS A 38 8.93 10.77 7.95
N THR A 39 9.48 9.97 8.84
CA THR A 39 10.46 10.33 9.85
C THR A 39 11.78 9.58 9.55
N PRO A 40 12.86 9.79 10.32
CA PRO A 40 14.06 8.95 10.19
C PRO A 40 13.83 7.45 10.48
N PHE A 41 12.71 7.08 11.11
CA PHE A 41 12.46 5.72 11.58
C PHE A 41 11.38 4.99 10.77
N ASP A 42 10.45 5.72 10.17
CA ASP A 42 9.28 5.15 9.52
C ASP A 42 8.71 6.04 8.39
N PHE A 43 7.84 5.42 7.60
CA PHE A 43 7.00 6.06 6.60
C PHE A 43 5.54 5.92 7.03
N THR A 44 4.77 7.00 6.91
CA THR A 44 3.31 6.98 7.08
C THR A 44 2.65 7.03 5.71
N LEU A 45 1.90 5.98 5.38
CA LEU A 45 1.04 5.90 4.20
C LEU A 45 -0.38 6.25 4.61
N THR A 46 -0.90 7.39 4.13
CA THR A 46 -2.28 7.82 4.38
C THR A 46 -3.09 7.64 3.11
N PHE A 47 -3.92 6.61 3.09
CA PHE A 47 -4.82 6.29 1.99
C PHE A 47 -6.13 7.06 2.14
N CYS A 48 -6.48 7.82 1.12
CA CYS A 48 -7.70 8.60 1.05
C CYS A 48 -8.58 8.15 -0.11
N GLU A 49 -9.87 8.42 0.01
CA GLU A 49 -10.82 8.30 -1.10
C GLU A 49 -11.22 9.71 -1.57
N VAL A 50 -10.58 10.18 -2.62
CA VAL A 50 -10.91 11.46 -3.26
C VAL A 50 -12.16 11.26 -4.10
N GLN A 51 -13.24 11.94 -3.73
CA GLN A 51 -14.46 12.03 -4.55
C GLN A 51 -14.31 13.15 -5.61
N PRO A 52 -15.04 13.08 -6.74
CA PRO A 52 -15.17 14.22 -7.64
C PRO A 52 -15.59 15.47 -6.87
N LEU A 53 -14.90 16.58 -7.10
CA LEU A 53 -15.14 17.83 -6.40
C LEU A 53 -16.52 18.38 -6.75
N SER A 54 -17.29 18.79 -5.75
CA SER A 54 -18.48 19.59 -6.01
C SER A 54 -18.08 20.99 -6.48
N GLU A 55 -19.00 21.73 -7.11
CA GLU A 55 -18.74 23.13 -7.50
C GLU A 55 -18.35 24.01 -6.31
N LYS A 56 -18.87 23.70 -5.11
CA LYS A 56 -18.49 24.38 -3.87
C LYS A 56 -17.03 24.09 -3.52
N ASP A 57 -16.62 22.82 -3.58
CA ASP A 57 -15.24 22.42 -3.28
C ASP A 57 -14.26 23.04 -4.29
N VAL A 58 -14.66 23.17 -5.55
CA VAL A 58 -13.85 23.86 -6.57
C VAL A 58 -13.66 25.34 -6.23
N ARG A 59 -14.74 26.05 -5.85
CA ARG A 59 -14.64 27.47 -5.44
C ARG A 59 -13.77 27.64 -4.21
N ASP A 60 -13.96 26.80 -3.20
CA ASP A 60 -13.17 26.85 -1.96
C ASP A 60 -11.69 26.51 -2.24
N ALA A 61 -11.43 25.53 -3.11
CA ALA A 61 -10.09 25.17 -3.55
C ALA A 61 -9.41 26.25 -4.41
N GLN A 62 -10.15 27.06 -5.18
CA GLN A 62 -9.57 28.19 -5.91
C GLN A 62 -9.00 29.26 -4.98
N VAL A 63 -9.59 29.43 -3.80
CA VAL A 63 -9.13 30.39 -2.78
C VAL A 63 -7.99 29.81 -1.95
N GLN A 64 -8.14 28.55 -1.51
CA GLN A 64 -7.24 27.93 -0.53
C GLN A 64 -6.16 27.04 -1.15
N ASN A 65 -6.28 26.66 -2.41
CA ASN A 65 -5.43 25.68 -3.11
C ASN A 65 -5.31 24.34 -2.38
N VAL A 66 -6.35 23.95 -1.62
CA VAL A 66 -6.37 22.72 -0.82
C VAL A 66 -7.69 21.99 -1.05
N VAL A 67 -7.59 20.69 -1.32
CA VAL A 67 -8.71 19.74 -1.36
C VAL A 67 -8.54 18.75 -0.21
N ARG A 68 -9.58 18.55 0.58
CA ARG A 68 -9.59 17.59 1.70
C ARG A 68 -10.34 16.34 1.29
N ALA A 69 -9.65 15.22 1.26
CA ALA A 69 -10.26 13.91 1.02
C ALA A 69 -10.39 13.11 2.32
N PRO A 70 -11.46 12.32 2.50
CA PRO A 70 -11.62 11.45 3.65
C PRO A 70 -10.51 10.40 3.71
N VAL A 71 -9.87 10.27 4.88
CA VAL A 71 -8.88 9.22 5.15
C VAL A 71 -9.60 7.91 5.37
N ARG A 72 -9.17 6.86 4.67
CA ARG A 72 -9.72 5.51 4.76
C ARG A 72 -8.83 4.56 5.54
N ALA A 73 -7.53 4.68 5.38
CA ALA A 73 -6.55 3.92 6.15
C ALA A 73 -5.28 4.73 6.39
N ARG A 74 -4.60 4.45 7.50
CA ARG A 74 -3.27 4.99 7.81
C ARG A 74 -2.38 3.87 8.30
N LEU A 75 -1.25 3.69 7.62
CA LEU A 75 -0.26 2.66 7.95
C LEU A 75 1.08 3.32 8.28
N VAL A 76 1.73 2.85 9.33
CA VAL A 76 3.11 3.22 9.67
C VAL A 76 3.99 2.03 9.31
N VAL A 77 4.97 2.27 8.45
CA VAL A 77 5.86 1.25 7.89
C VAL A 77 7.29 1.59 8.32
N PRO A 78 7.99 0.69 9.04
CA PRO A 78 9.39 0.92 9.42
C PRO A 78 10.28 1.15 8.20
N VAL A 79 11.24 2.07 8.30
CA VAL A 79 12.11 2.45 7.18
C VAL A 79 12.84 1.26 6.54
N GLN A 80 13.19 0.24 7.35
CA GLN A 80 13.87 -0.97 6.89
C GLN A 80 12.99 -1.86 6.00
N PHE A 81 11.66 -1.73 6.10
CA PHE A 81 10.71 -2.55 5.33
C PHE A 81 10.35 -1.92 3.98
N VAL A 82 10.51 -0.59 3.84
CA VAL A 82 10.08 0.17 2.67
C VAL A 82 10.75 -0.28 1.35
N PRO A 83 12.06 -0.56 1.28
CA PRO A 83 12.69 -1.00 0.03
C PRO A 83 12.08 -2.30 -0.51
N ASN A 84 11.85 -3.28 0.37
CA ASN A 84 11.25 -4.56 -0.01
C ASN A 84 9.80 -4.39 -0.48
N MET A 85 9.04 -3.51 0.18
CA MET A 85 7.67 -3.17 -0.23
C MET A 85 7.64 -2.53 -1.62
N ILE A 86 8.55 -1.59 -1.92
CA ILE A 86 8.66 -0.94 -3.23
C ILE A 86 8.99 -1.97 -4.32
N ALA A 87 10.00 -2.82 -4.07
CA ALA A 87 10.41 -3.84 -5.04
C ALA A 87 9.28 -4.82 -5.36
N ALA A 88 8.55 -5.29 -4.34
CA ALA A 88 7.39 -6.14 -4.53
C ALA A 88 6.30 -5.45 -5.35
N LEU A 89 5.95 -4.21 -5.02
CA LEU A 89 4.94 -3.44 -5.76
C LEU A 89 5.34 -3.22 -7.22
N GLN A 90 6.61 -2.88 -7.49
CA GLN A 90 7.13 -2.70 -8.84
C GLN A 90 7.06 -3.99 -9.65
N GLU A 91 7.42 -5.12 -9.07
CA GLU A 91 7.34 -6.42 -9.74
C GLU A 91 5.91 -6.82 -10.04
N HIS A 92 4.98 -6.66 -9.09
CA HIS A 92 3.56 -6.92 -9.33
C HIS A 92 2.98 -6.01 -10.41
N LEU A 93 3.40 -4.74 -10.47
CA LEU A 93 3.01 -3.82 -11.53
C LEU A 93 3.55 -4.24 -12.89
N ARG A 94 4.78 -4.75 -12.96
CA ARG A 94 5.39 -5.29 -14.18
C ARG A 94 4.60 -6.49 -14.68
N VAL A 95 4.37 -7.49 -13.82
CA VAL A 95 3.61 -8.70 -14.14
C VAL A 95 2.18 -8.37 -14.56
N TYR A 96 1.52 -7.43 -13.87
CA TYR A 96 0.20 -6.93 -14.25
C TYR A 96 0.23 -6.31 -15.65
N SER A 97 1.18 -5.40 -15.91
CA SER A 97 1.33 -4.75 -17.22
C SER A 97 1.55 -5.76 -18.33
N GLU A 98 2.38 -6.78 -18.13
CA GLU A 98 2.61 -7.84 -19.14
C GLU A 98 1.37 -8.69 -19.39
N SER A 99 0.63 -9.01 -18.34
CA SER A 99 -0.58 -9.84 -18.43
C SER A 99 -1.75 -9.12 -19.10
N TYR A 100 -1.82 -7.79 -18.92
CA TYR A 100 -2.98 -7.00 -19.36
C TYR A 100 -2.66 -5.96 -20.46
N SER A 101 -1.42 -5.78 -20.88
CA SER A 101 -1.07 -4.95 -22.05
C SER A 101 -1.54 -5.55 -23.38
N ASN A 102 -1.86 -6.85 -23.40
CA ASN A 102 -2.34 -7.58 -24.58
C ASN A 102 -3.86 -7.81 -24.63
N VAL A 103 -4.63 -7.36 -23.63
CA VAL A 103 -6.10 -7.30 -23.75
C VAL A 103 -6.46 -6.01 -24.51
N GLY A 104 -6.63 -6.17 -25.82
CA GLY A 104 -6.83 -5.09 -26.78
C GLY A 104 -7.95 -4.12 -26.42
N TRP A 105 -7.58 -2.93 -25.96
CA TRP A 105 -8.38 -1.71 -26.14
C TRP A 105 -8.21 -1.14 -27.57
N ASN A 106 -7.25 -1.66 -28.35
CA ASN A 106 -7.01 -1.28 -29.74
C ASN A 106 -7.45 -2.40 -30.70
N LYS A 107 -8.76 -2.63 -30.82
CA LYS A 107 -9.42 -3.10 -32.07
C LYS A 107 -10.95 -3.12 -31.89
N GLY A 108 -11.60 -2.09 -32.42
CA GLY A 108 -12.94 -2.20 -33.02
C GLY A 108 -14.14 -2.14 -32.10
N GLY A 109 -14.43 -0.98 -31.53
CA GLY A 109 -15.76 -0.66 -30.99
C GLY A 109 -16.06 0.81 -31.19
N GLU A 110 -16.79 1.14 -32.25
CA GLU A 110 -17.33 2.48 -32.47
C GLU A 110 -18.17 2.95 -31.26
N PRO A 111 -18.25 4.27 -30.98
CA PRO A 111 -19.12 4.77 -29.93
C PRO A 111 -20.57 4.58 -30.37
N VAL A 112 -21.33 3.82 -29.57
CA VAL A 112 -22.79 3.80 -29.72
C VAL A 112 -23.32 5.09 -29.10
N HIS A 113 -23.98 5.89 -29.94
CA HIS A 113 -24.60 7.18 -29.60
C HIS A 113 -25.65 7.08 -28.48
#